data_AF-A0A814U2N9-F1
#
_entry.id   AF-A0A814U2N9-F1
#
_cell.length_a   1.000
_cell.length_b   1.000
_cell.length_c   1.000
_cell.angle_alpha   90.00
_cell.angle_beta   90.00
_cell.angle_gamma   90.00
#
_symmetry.space_group_name_H-M   'P 1'
#
loop_
_entity.id
_entity.type
_entity.pdbx_description
1 polymer ?
#
loop_
_entity_poly.entity_id
_entity_poly.type
_entity_poly.pdbx_seq_one_letter_code
_entity_poly.pdbx_strand_id
1 'polypeptide(L)'
;MLVSLINSLEITTPLHLLAHDVSVSIGQELLARLVHKDQPFLPITSIVFLNGGVFPSQHRALFVQKVLLNPFFGRLLPAILPVKFSYHNSLNKVFGSKKLDEKELYLYASLFYHQAPIGHIHQLQKYILERRQNAERWEKSLSEAAAVPICLINGPADPVSGRHLAEYFKKVVNNPDVILLADDVGHYPNLEAPEEVLKYFDKFHRKIGTY
;
A
#
# COMPACT_ATOMS: atom_id res chain seq x y z
N MET A 1 -0.14 -6.45 -16.07
CA MET A 1 -0.44 -5.04 -16.38
C MET A 1 0.79 -4.15 -16.20
N LEU A 2 1.33 -3.97 -14.99
CA LEU A 2 2.51 -3.08 -14.79
C LEU A 2 3.75 -3.54 -15.57
N VAL A 3 4.08 -4.83 -15.56
CA VAL A 3 5.19 -5.39 -16.39
C VAL A 3 4.97 -5.10 -17.87
N SER A 4 3.75 -5.31 -18.36
CA SER A 4 3.38 -5.02 -19.75
C SER A 4 3.51 -3.53 -20.07
N LEU A 5 3.13 -2.65 -19.13
CA LEU A 5 3.26 -1.21 -19.28
C LEU A 5 4.74 -0.78 -19.35
N ILE A 6 5.57 -1.24 -18.41
CA ILE A 6 7.02 -0.99 -18.39
C ILE A 6 7.65 -1.40 -19.73
N ASN A 7 7.30 -2.60 -20.22
CA ASN A 7 7.81 -3.10 -21.50
C ASN A 7 7.31 -2.26 -22.68
N SER A 8 6.03 -1.88 -22.70
CA SER A 8 5.45 -1.06 -23.79
C SER A 8 6.01 0.36 -23.84
N LEU A 9 6.51 0.86 -22.70
CA LEU A 9 7.18 2.15 -22.58
C LEU A 9 8.70 2.03 -22.80
N GLU A 10 9.20 0.83 -23.10
CA GLU A 10 10.62 0.55 -23.35
C GLU A 10 11.55 1.02 -22.22
N ILE A 11 11.05 0.96 -20.98
CA ILE A 11 11.82 1.38 -19.81
C ILE A 11 12.87 0.31 -19.50
N THR A 12 14.12 0.65 -19.80
CA THR A 12 15.29 -0.22 -19.59
C THR A 12 16.22 0.26 -18.47
N THR A 13 15.97 1.46 -17.94
CA THR A 13 16.75 2.04 -16.85
C THR A 13 16.37 1.44 -15.49
N PRO A 14 17.26 1.50 -14.49
CA PRO A 14 16.94 1.14 -13.11
C PRO A 14 15.67 1.83 -12.61
N LEU A 15 14.81 1.06 -11.94
CA LEU A 15 13.53 1.50 -11.39
C LEU A 15 13.51 1.41 -9.87
N HIS A 16 13.05 2.48 -9.24
CA HIS A 16 12.81 2.55 -7.81
C HIS A 16 11.30 2.60 -7.58
N LEU A 17 10.77 1.67 -6.79
CA LEU A 17 9.34 1.58 -6.52
C LEU A 17 9.00 2.31 -5.22
N LEU A 18 8.01 3.19 -5.26
CA LEU A 18 7.33 3.73 -4.08
C LEU A 18 5.89 3.24 -4.09
N ALA A 19 5.52 2.39 -3.12
CA ALA A 19 4.27 1.66 -3.11
C ALA A 19 3.47 1.94 -1.84
N HIS A 20 2.27 2.50 -1.98
CA HIS A 20 1.32 2.79 -0.91
C HIS A 20 0.07 1.89 -0.97
N ASP A 21 -0.45 1.50 0.20
CA ASP A 21 -1.69 0.74 0.40
C ASP A 21 -1.80 -0.51 -0.51
N VAL A 22 -2.76 -0.55 -1.44
CA VAL A 22 -2.99 -1.72 -2.30
C VAL A 22 -1.76 -2.02 -3.17
N SER A 23 -1.00 -0.99 -3.57
CA SER A 23 0.21 -1.17 -4.37
C SER A 23 1.35 -1.83 -3.60
N VAL A 24 1.28 -1.91 -2.25
CA VAL A 24 2.21 -2.73 -1.45
C VAL A 24 2.11 -4.20 -1.86
N SER A 25 0.90 -4.73 -2.07
CA SER A 25 0.70 -6.10 -2.56
C SER A 25 1.35 -6.29 -3.95
N ILE A 26 1.26 -5.27 -4.81
CA ILE A 26 1.89 -5.31 -6.15
C ILE A 26 3.41 -5.31 -6.00
N GLY A 27 3.97 -4.45 -5.14
CA GLY A 27 5.41 -4.42 -4.87
C GLY A 27 5.93 -5.74 -4.30
N GLN A 28 5.18 -6.38 -3.40
CA GLN A 28 5.51 -7.72 -2.88
C GLN A 28 5.50 -8.80 -3.97
N GLU A 29 4.52 -8.78 -4.87
CA GLU A 29 4.47 -9.72 -5.99
C GLU A 29 5.65 -9.51 -6.96
N LEU A 30 6.01 -8.27 -7.25
CA LEU A 30 7.17 -7.97 -8.09
C LEU A 30 8.47 -8.42 -7.41
N LEU A 31 8.62 -8.16 -6.11
CA LEU A 31 9.75 -8.64 -5.33
C LEU A 31 9.85 -10.16 -5.36
N ALA A 32 8.74 -10.86 -5.14
CA ALA A 32 8.70 -12.31 -5.17
C ALA A 32 9.13 -12.87 -6.53
N ARG A 33 8.66 -12.27 -7.63
CA ARG A 33 9.10 -12.65 -8.99
C ARG A 33 10.59 -12.44 -9.21
N LEU A 34 11.16 -11.35 -8.69
CA LEU A 34 12.59 -11.06 -8.80
C LEU A 34 13.42 -12.09 -8.03
N VAL A 35 13.03 -12.38 -6.79
CA VAL A 35 13.71 -13.33 -5.91
C VAL A 35 13.64 -14.76 -6.46
N HIS A 36 12.47 -15.18 -6.95
CA HIS A 36 12.23 -16.56 -7.42
C HIS A 36 12.50 -16.75 -8.92
N LYS A 37 12.85 -15.70 -9.66
CA LYS A 37 13.14 -15.72 -11.11
C LYS A 37 11.96 -16.19 -11.98
N ASP A 38 10.74 -15.83 -11.58
CA ASP A 38 9.48 -16.31 -12.18
C ASP A 38 9.09 -15.62 -13.52
N GLN A 39 9.80 -14.57 -13.95
CA GLN A 39 9.42 -13.71 -15.10
C GLN A 39 10.66 -13.04 -15.76
N PRO A 40 10.53 -12.47 -16.98
CA PRO A 40 11.59 -11.65 -17.56
C PRO A 40 11.98 -10.51 -16.63
N PHE A 41 13.27 -10.19 -16.66
CA PHE A 41 13.94 -9.22 -15.80
C PHE A 41 13.22 -7.86 -15.82
N LEU A 42 12.81 -7.40 -14.64
CA LEU A 42 12.45 -6.01 -14.41
C LEU A 42 13.65 -5.31 -13.77
N PRO A 43 14.05 -4.12 -14.22
CA PRO A 43 15.20 -3.41 -13.67
C PRO A 43 14.89 -2.76 -12.31
N ILE A 44 14.09 -3.39 -11.44
CA ILE A 44 13.75 -2.86 -10.12
C ILE A 44 14.96 -3.01 -9.20
N THR A 45 15.45 -1.88 -8.70
CA THR A 45 16.68 -1.80 -7.89
C THR A 45 16.44 -1.37 -6.45
N SER A 46 15.26 -0.85 -6.11
CA SER A 46 14.84 -0.68 -4.71
C SER A 46 13.32 -0.59 -4.58
N ILE A 47 12.82 -0.83 -3.37
CA ILE A 47 11.40 -0.71 -3.04
C ILE A 47 11.23 0.05 -1.72
N VAL A 48 10.40 1.08 -1.74
CA VAL A 48 9.95 1.80 -0.55
C VAL A 48 8.44 1.55 -0.40
N PHE A 49 8.07 0.93 0.71
CA PHE A 49 6.68 0.75 1.09
C PHE A 49 6.22 1.90 1.97
N LEU A 50 5.02 2.42 1.68
CA LEU A 50 4.23 3.30 2.53
C LEU A 50 3.01 2.53 3.01
N ASN A 51 2.60 2.70 4.28
CA ASN A 51 1.40 2.14 4.91
C ASN A 51 0.56 1.19 4.02
N GLY A 52 0.66 -0.10 4.29
CA GLY A 52 -0.12 -1.11 3.57
C GLY A 52 0.09 -2.50 4.16
N GLY A 53 -0.72 -3.46 3.69
CA GLY A 53 -0.77 -4.79 4.27
C GLY A 53 0.35 -5.71 3.78
N VAL A 54 1.60 -5.41 4.16
CA VAL A 54 2.77 -6.28 3.90
C VAL A 54 2.59 -7.67 4.54
N PHE A 55 1.92 -7.71 5.69
CA PHE A 55 1.69 -8.93 6.47
C PHE A 55 0.19 -9.15 6.68
N PRO A 56 -0.41 -10.15 6.03
CA PRO A 56 -1.86 -10.38 6.12
C PRO A 56 -2.31 -10.74 7.53
N SER A 57 -1.42 -11.38 8.31
CA SER A 57 -1.63 -11.71 9.72
C SER A 57 -1.74 -10.50 10.63
N GLN A 58 -1.13 -9.37 10.24
CA GLN A 58 -1.14 -8.12 11.01
C GLN A 58 -2.20 -7.13 10.55
N HIS A 59 -2.75 -7.33 9.35
CA HIS A 59 -3.70 -6.40 8.75
C HIS A 59 -5.03 -6.34 9.53
N ARG A 60 -5.31 -5.18 10.13
CA ARG A 60 -6.57 -4.92 10.83
C ARG A 60 -7.63 -4.45 9.84
N ALA A 61 -8.35 -5.39 9.24
CA ALA A 61 -9.43 -5.07 8.30
C ALA A 61 -10.51 -4.20 8.97
N LEU A 62 -10.85 -3.08 8.32
CA LEU A 62 -11.95 -2.22 8.75
C LEU A 62 -13.27 -2.98 8.67
N PHE A 63 -14.21 -2.67 9.57
CA PHE A 63 -15.52 -3.34 9.60
C PHE A 63 -16.24 -3.27 8.24
N VAL A 64 -16.15 -2.13 7.54
CA VAL A 64 -16.72 -1.95 6.20
C VAL A 64 -16.10 -2.89 5.15
N GLN A 65 -14.81 -3.21 5.26
CA GLN A 65 -14.15 -4.16 4.36
C GLN A 65 -14.68 -5.58 4.57
N LYS A 66 -14.96 -5.97 5.83
CA LYS A 66 -15.56 -7.28 6.14
C LYS A 66 -16.96 -7.42 5.52
N VAL A 67 -17.75 -6.36 5.52
CA VAL A 67 -19.09 -6.34 4.89
C VAL A 67 -18.99 -6.37 3.37
N LEU A 68 -18.09 -5.60 2.77
CA LEU A 68 -17.88 -5.57 1.31
C LEU A 68 -17.35 -6.89 0.75
N LEU A 69 -16.61 -7.68 1.54
CA LEU A 69 -16.15 -9.01 1.17
C LEU A 69 -17.28 -10.06 1.14
N ASN A 70 -18.43 -9.77 1.73
CA ASN A 70 -19.57 -10.68 1.67
C ASN A 70 -20.28 -10.55 0.30
N PRO A 71 -20.42 -11.62 -0.50
CA PRO A 71 -21.00 -11.54 -1.84
C PRO A 71 -22.46 -11.07 -1.91
N PHE A 72 -23.23 -11.28 -0.83
CA PHE A 72 -24.64 -10.90 -0.73
C PHE A 72 -24.78 -9.44 -0.26
N PHE A 73 -24.14 -9.09 0.86
CA PHE A 73 -24.20 -7.73 1.41
C PHE A 73 -23.35 -6.72 0.64
N GLY A 74 -22.19 -7.14 0.10
CA GLY A 74 -21.27 -6.29 -0.67
C GLY A 74 -21.81 -5.82 -2.02
N ARG A 75 -22.78 -6.55 -2.60
CA ARG A 75 -23.51 -6.12 -3.82
C ARG A 75 -24.63 -5.11 -3.54
N LEU A 76 -25.22 -5.17 -2.35
CA LEU A 76 -26.35 -4.32 -1.96
C LEU A 76 -25.91 -3.02 -1.29
N LEU A 77 -24.81 -3.05 -0.52
CA LEU A 77 -24.28 -1.91 0.24
C LEU A 77 -24.03 -0.65 -0.61
N PRO A 78 -23.48 -0.75 -1.84
CA PRO A 78 -23.20 0.42 -2.66
C PRO A 78 -24.47 1.11 -3.20
N ALA A 79 -25.61 0.39 -3.27
CA ALA A 79 -26.90 0.91 -3.75
C ALA A 79 -27.76 1.56 -2.64
N ILE A 80 -27.46 1.31 -1.36
CA ILE A 80 -28.30 1.68 -0.22
C ILE A 80 -27.70 2.84 0.59
N LEU A 81 -26.37 3.00 0.61
CA LEU A 81 -25.73 4.09 1.33
C LEU A 81 -25.60 5.33 0.43
N PRO A 82 -25.95 6.54 0.91
CA PRO A 82 -25.42 7.78 0.33
C PRO A 82 -23.91 7.77 0.59
N VAL A 83 -23.18 7.19 -0.36
CA VAL A 83 -21.77 6.85 -0.26
C VAL A 83 -20.93 8.07 0.13
N LYS A 84 -21.38 9.30 -0.18
CA LYS A 84 -20.63 10.55 0.05
C LYS A 84 -20.36 10.82 1.53
N PHE A 85 -21.36 10.63 2.39
CA PHE A 85 -21.22 10.78 3.84
C PHE A 85 -20.47 9.62 4.49
N SER A 86 -20.70 8.40 4.01
CA SER A 86 -19.99 7.20 4.50
C SER A 86 -18.50 7.20 4.12
N TYR A 87 -18.17 7.70 2.93
CA TYR A 87 -16.81 7.82 2.42
C TYR A 87 -16.01 8.87 3.19
N HIS A 88 -16.58 10.06 3.44
CA HIS A 88 -15.95 11.09 4.28
C HIS A 88 -15.63 10.56 5.70
N ASN A 89 -16.61 9.94 6.35
CA ASN A 89 -16.42 9.40 7.69
C ASN A 89 -15.46 8.21 7.73
N SER A 90 -15.33 7.46 6.65
CA SER A 90 -14.40 6.32 6.56
C SER A 90 -12.97 6.77 6.26
N LEU A 91 -12.78 7.73 5.35
CA LEU A 91 -11.49 8.34 5.08
C LEU A 91 -10.94 9.05 6.32
N ASN A 92 -11.74 9.90 6.97
CA ASN A 92 -11.28 10.63 8.15
C ASN A 92 -10.86 9.73 9.32
N LYS A 93 -11.37 8.49 9.39
CA LYS A 93 -11.00 7.51 10.42
C LYS A 93 -9.60 6.91 10.23
N VAL A 94 -9.05 6.95 9.01
CA VAL A 94 -7.74 6.39 8.72
C VAL A 94 -6.65 7.46 8.60
N PHE A 95 -7.02 8.72 8.36
CA PHE A 95 -6.13 9.87 8.50
C PHE A 95 -5.81 10.12 9.98
N GLY A 96 -4.59 10.58 10.24
CA GLY A 96 -4.10 11.04 11.51
C GLY A 96 -4.62 12.43 11.88
N SER A 97 -3.77 13.30 12.43
CA SER A 97 -4.19 14.65 12.87
C SER A 97 -4.56 15.55 11.68
N LYS A 98 -3.77 15.51 10.61
CA LYS A 98 -4.03 16.27 9.39
C LYS A 98 -5.17 15.64 8.63
N LYS A 99 -6.28 16.37 8.51
CA LYS A 99 -7.45 15.96 7.74
C LYS A 99 -7.42 16.60 6.35
N LEU A 100 -8.09 15.94 5.41
CA LEU A 100 -8.35 16.53 4.10
C LEU A 100 -9.28 17.73 4.24
N ASP A 101 -9.05 18.77 3.46
CA ASP A 101 -10.01 19.85 3.32
C ASP A 101 -11.23 19.43 2.49
N GLU A 102 -12.27 20.27 2.45
CA GLU A 102 -13.50 19.95 1.70
C GLU A 102 -13.27 19.76 0.20
N LYS A 103 -12.30 20.48 -0.39
CA LYS A 103 -11.99 20.40 -1.82
C LYS A 103 -11.25 19.11 -2.15
N GLU A 104 -10.25 18.75 -1.34
CA GLU A 104 -9.50 17.50 -1.46
C GLU A 104 -10.45 16.31 -1.29
N LEU A 105 -11.29 16.34 -0.26
CA LEU A 105 -12.30 15.34 -0.04
C LEU A 105 -13.23 15.21 -1.25
N TYR A 106 -13.72 16.33 -1.77
CA TYR A 106 -14.59 16.34 -2.95
C TYR A 106 -13.88 15.73 -4.17
N LEU A 107 -12.61 16.04 -4.38
CA LEU A 107 -11.80 15.51 -5.47
C LEU A 107 -11.67 13.98 -5.35
N TYR A 108 -11.23 13.46 -4.20
CA TYR A 108 -11.08 12.01 -4.00
C TYR A 108 -12.43 11.28 -4.12
N ALA A 109 -13.49 11.87 -3.56
CA ALA A 109 -14.83 11.33 -3.69
C ALA A 109 -15.29 11.32 -5.16
N SER A 110 -15.02 12.39 -5.93
CA SER A 110 -15.39 12.45 -7.35
C SER A 110 -14.69 11.39 -8.20
N LEU A 111 -13.42 11.09 -7.92
CA LEU A 111 -12.69 10.01 -8.60
C LEU A 111 -13.33 8.65 -8.33
N PHE A 112 -13.73 8.42 -7.07
CA PHE A 112 -14.44 7.22 -6.68
C PHE A 112 -15.79 7.09 -7.41
N TYR A 113 -16.55 8.18 -7.55
CA TYR A 113 -17.86 8.16 -8.22
C TYR A 113 -17.78 8.11 -9.75
N HIS A 114 -16.76 8.73 -10.34
CA HIS A 114 -16.64 8.84 -11.79
C HIS A 114 -16.15 7.53 -12.44
N GLN A 115 -15.31 6.76 -11.75
CA GLN A 115 -14.66 5.57 -12.34
C GLN A 115 -15.16 4.22 -11.81
N ALA A 116 -15.86 4.17 -10.68
CA ALA A 116 -16.44 2.93 -10.18
C ALA A 116 -17.93 2.88 -10.51
N PRO A 117 -18.40 1.99 -11.41
CA PRO A 117 -19.75 1.47 -11.25
C PRO A 117 -19.78 0.91 -9.83
N ILE A 118 -20.57 1.54 -8.98
CA ILE A 118 -20.80 1.24 -7.56
C ILE A 118 -20.88 -0.29 -7.29
N GLY A 119 -21.31 -1.10 -8.27
CA GLY A 119 -21.28 -2.55 -8.25
C GLY A 119 -19.93 -3.28 -8.34
N HIS A 120 -18.79 -2.62 -8.65
CA HIS A 120 -17.47 -3.28 -8.81
C HIS A 120 -16.54 -3.15 -7.59
N ILE A 121 -16.93 -2.39 -6.56
CA ILE A 121 -16.14 -2.21 -5.33
C ILE A 121 -15.84 -3.56 -4.66
N HIS A 122 -16.80 -4.49 -4.67
CA HIS A 122 -16.59 -5.84 -4.13
C HIS A 122 -15.55 -6.66 -4.92
N GLN A 123 -15.39 -6.40 -6.22
CA GLN A 123 -14.37 -7.06 -7.04
C GLN A 123 -12.98 -6.53 -6.70
N LEU A 124 -12.86 -5.23 -6.41
CA LEU A 124 -11.61 -4.64 -5.93
C LEU A 124 -11.18 -5.33 -4.64
N GLN A 125 -12.09 -5.68 -3.73
CA GLN A 125 -11.72 -6.36 -2.47
C GLN A 125 -11.16 -7.78 -2.65
N LYS A 126 -11.23 -8.39 -3.85
CA LYS A 126 -10.65 -9.73 -4.10
C LYS A 126 -9.14 -9.79 -3.85
N TYR A 127 -8.42 -8.66 -3.98
CA TYR A 127 -6.99 -8.62 -3.67
C TYR A 127 -6.70 -9.06 -2.23
N ILE A 128 -7.65 -8.90 -1.29
CA ILE A 128 -7.48 -9.34 0.10
C ILE A 128 -7.35 -10.87 0.17
N LEU A 129 -8.08 -11.60 -0.67
CA LEU A 129 -7.98 -13.06 -0.75
C LEU A 129 -6.67 -13.47 -1.39
N GLU A 130 -6.28 -12.83 -2.49
CA GLU A 130 -4.99 -13.05 -3.17
C GLU A 130 -3.81 -12.79 -2.22
N ARG A 131 -3.90 -11.72 -1.43
CA ARG A 131 -2.89 -11.38 -0.41
C ARG A 131 -2.75 -12.49 0.63
N ARG A 132 -3.85 -13.11 1.07
CA ARG A 132 -3.78 -14.26 2.00
C ARG A 132 -3.19 -15.51 1.33
N GLN A 133 -3.58 -15.79 0.10
CA GLN A 133 -3.08 -16.94 -0.66
C GLN A 133 -1.58 -16.84 -0.92
N ASN A 134 -1.06 -15.64 -1.18
CA ASN A 134 0.35 -15.41 -1.47
C ASN A 134 1.19 -15.01 -0.25
N ALA A 135 0.59 -14.97 0.95
CA ALA A 135 1.22 -14.44 2.16
C ALA A 135 2.60 -15.05 2.41
N GLU A 136 2.70 -16.37 2.45
CA GLU A 136 3.95 -17.08 2.70
C GLU A 136 5.02 -16.74 1.66
N ARG A 137 4.66 -16.79 0.36
CA ARG A 137 5.57 -16.48 -0.75
C ARG A 137 6.10 -15.05 -0.66
N TRP A 138 5.22 -14.09 -0.41
CA TRP A 138 5.56 -12.67 -0.32
C TRP A 138 6.37 -12.34 0.94
N GLU A 139 6.01 -12.89 2.10
CA GLU A 139 6.74 -12.70 3.35
C GLU A 139 8.14 -13.29 3.27
N LYS A 140 8.26 -14.52 2.74
CA LYS A 140 9.54 -15.16 2.50
C LYS A 140 10.44 -14.32 1.58
N SER A 141 9.88 -13.77 0.50
CA SER A 141 10.60 -12.91 -0.42
C SER A 141 11.19 -11.65 0.23
N LEU A 142 10.55 -11.07 1.25
CA LEU A 142 11.11 -9.94 2.00
C LEU A 142 12.39 -10.32 2.76
N SER A 143 12.46 -11.55 3.27
CA SER A 143 13.63 -12.06 4.00
C SER A 143 14.77 -12.53 3.07
N GLU A 144 14.42 -12.95 1.85
CA GLU A 144 15.34 -13.50 0.84
C GLU A 144 15.88 -12.46 -0.14
N ALA A 145 15.31 -11.25 -0.17
CA ALA A 145 15.67 -10.16 -1.07
C ALA A 145 17.02 -9.50 -0.77
N ALA A 146 18.09 -10.27 -0.65
CA ALA A 146 19.43 -9.77 -0.33
C ALA A 146 19.98 -8.73 -1.34
N ALA A 147 19.50 -8.76 -2.59
CA ALA A 147 19.97 -7.90 -3.68
C ALA A 147 19.10 -6.65 -3.92
N VAL A 148 17.93 -6.53 -3.30
CA VAL A 148 17.02 -5.41 -3.50
C VAL A 148 16.82 -4.69 -2.17
N PRO A 149 17.40 -3.50 -1.97
CA PRO A 149 17.14 -2.70 -0.78
C PRO A 149 15.66 -2.39 -0.62
N ILE A 150 15.14 -2.64 0.58
CA ILE A 150 13.74 -2.42 0.94
C ILE A 150 13.68 -1.47 2.14
N CYS A 151 12.81 -0.47 2.06
CA CYS A 151 12.50 0.44 3.15
C CYS A 151 10.99 0.49 3.41
N LEU A 152 10.60 0.60 4.67
CA LEU A 152 9.23 0.90 5.08
C LEU A 152 9.21 2.30 5.73
N ILE A 153 8.49 3.24 5.13
CA ILE A 153 8.16 4.53 5.76
C ILE A 153 6.70 4.45 6.20
N ASN A 154 6.46 4.52 7.51
CA ASN A 154 5.15 4.21 8.09
C ASN A 154 4.61 5.37 8.93
N GLY A 155 3.41 5.83 8.60
CA GLY A 155 2.55 6.62 9.45
C GLY A 155 2.03 5.76 10.61
N PRO A 156 2.50 5.98 11.85
CA PRO A 156 2.21 5.09 12.96
C PRO A 156 0.77 5.15 13.46
N ALA A 157 0.04 6.24 13.22
CA ALA A 157 -1.35 6.44 13.66
C ALA A 157 -2.37 5.66 12.80
N ASP A 158 -1.92 5.08 11.69
CA ASP A 158 -2.77 4.27 10.83
C ASP A 158 -3.39 3.08 11.60
N PRO A 159 -4.73 3.00 11.72
CA PRO A 159 -5.39 1.94 12.46
C PRO A 159 -5.32 0.57 11.76
N VAL A 160 -5.01 0.53 10.46
CA VAL A 160 -5.01 -0.66 9.61
C VAL A 160 -3.61 -1.28 9.53
N SER A 161 -2.60 -0.46 9.25
CA SER A 161 -1.22 -0.87 8.97
C SER A 161 -0.16 0.07 9.56
N GLY A 162 -0.46 0.73 10.68
CA GLY A 162 0.48 1.63 11.38
C GLY A 162 1.51 0.90 12.23
N ARG A 163 1.80 1.45 13.42
CA ARG A 163 2.92 1.04 14.29
C ARG A 163 3.06 -0.47 14.49
N HIS A 164 1.95 -1.17 14.72
CA HIS A 164 1.97 -2.62 14.96
C HIS A 164 2.55 -3.41 13.76
N LEU A 165 2.27 -2.98 12.54
CA LEU A 165 2.81 -3.60 11.32
C LEU A 165 4.29 -3.27 11.16
N ALA A 166 4.70 -2.02 11.43
CA ALA A 166 6.09 -1.61 11.38
C ALA A 166 6.96 -2.39 12.40
N GLU A 167 6.46 -2.62 13.61
CA GLU A 167 7.16 -3.44 14.61
C GLU A 167 7.24 -4.92 14.21
N TYR A 168 6.22 -5.45 13.53
CA TYR A 168 6.30 -6.81 12.97
C TYR A 168 7.30 -6.88 11.80
N PHE A 169 7.35 -5.87 10.94
CA PHE A 169 8.32 -5.76 9.83
C PHE A 169 9.75 -5.87 10.34
N LYS A 170 10.09 -5.14 11.43
CA LYS A 170 11.41 -5.20 12.07
C LYS A 170 11.80 -6.59 12.56
N LYS A 171 10.83 -7.46 12.86
CA LYS A 171 11.09 -8.82 13.36
C LYS A 171 11.29 -9.84 12.25
N VAL A 172 10.64 -9.65 11.10
CA VAL A 172 10.60 -10.64 10.02
C VAL A 172 11.64 -10.36 8.94
N VAL A 173 11.93 -9.08 8.67
CA VAL A 173 12.84 -8.70 7.58
C VAL A 173 14.28 -8.64 8.09
N ASN A 174 15.19 -9.25 7.33
CA ASN A 174 16.62 -9.20 7.61
C ASN A 174 17.16 -7.78 7.38
N ASN A 175 17.89 -7.23 8.35
CA ASN A 175 18.41 -5.85 8.31
C ASN A 175 17.32 -4.81 7.95
N PRO A 176 16.26 -4.71 8.76
CA PRO A 176 15.07 -3.94 8.39
C PRO A 176 15.37 -2.43 8.34
N ASP A 177 15.06 -1.77 7.23
CA ASP A 177 15.05 -0.32 7.14
C ASP A 177 13.62 0.20 7.36
N VAL A 178 13.29 0.52 8.61
CA VAL A 178 11.94 0.93 9.01
C VAL A 178 11.99 2.31 9.64
N ILE A 179 11.24 3.23 9.06
CA ILE A 179 11.12 4.62 9.46
C ILE A 179 9.69 4.86 9.91
N LEU A 180 9.53 5.31 11.15
CA LEU A 180 8.25 5.79 11.66
C LEU A 180 8.21 7.31 11.48
N LEU A 181 7.16 7.81 10.85
CA LEU A 181 6.88 9.24 10.74
C LEU A 181 6.38 9.79 12.10
N ALA A 182 6.05 11.08 12.14
CA ALA A 182 5.45 11.69 13.32
C ALA A 182 4.24 10.87 13.83
N ASP A 183 4.07 10.83 15.15
CA ASP A 183 3.15 9.93 15.85
C ASP A 183 1.68 10.10 15.45
N ASP A 184 1.35 11.25 14.86
CA ASP A 184 0.02 11.65 14.42
C ASP A 184 -0.20 11.49 12.90
N VAL A 185 0.72 10.87 12.17
CA VAL A 185 0.56 10.55 10.74
C VAL A 185 -0.17 9.22 10.57
N GLY A 186 -1.27 9.25 9.83
CA GLY A 186 -2.16 8.11 9.58
C GLY A 186 -1.82 7.30 8.32
N HIS A 187 -2.86 6.81 7.67
CA HIS A 187 -2.78 5.83 6.58
C HIS A 187 -2.28 6.41 5.25
N TYR A 188 -2.35 7.72 5.04
CA TYR A 188 -1.94 8.38 3.79
C TYR A 188 -0.73 9.28 4.03
N PRO A 189 0.44 8.72 4.38
CA PRO A 189 1.62 9.53 4.74
C PRO A 189 2.06 10.47 3.62
N ASN A 190 1.84 10.10 2.36
CA ASN A 190 2.13 10.94 1.19
C ASN A 190 1.22 12.17 1.06
N LEU A 191 0.07 12.20 1.74
CA LEU A 191 -0.82 13.37 1.82
C LEU A 191 -0.67 14.09 3.16
N GLU A 192 -0.46 13.33 4.22
CA GLU A 192 -0.39 13.81 5.59
C GLU A 192 0.95 14.49 5.89
N ALA A 193 2.06 13.86 5.50
CA ALA A 193 3.42 14.34 5.74
C ALA A 193 4.33 14.18 4.49
N PRO A 194 3.97 14.79 3.33
CA PRO A 194 4.70 14.61 2.08
C PRO A 194 6.18 14.99 2.17
N GLU A 195 6.49 16.05 2.92
CA GLU A 195 7.88 16.50 3.11
C GLU A 195 8.71 15.49 3.90
N GLU A 196 8.13 14.87 4.94
CA GLU A 196 8.81 13.82 5.69
C GLU A 196 8.99 12.56 4.83
N VAL A 197 7.95 12.15 4.09
CA VAL A 197 8.04 11.03 3.15
C VAL A 197 9.18 11.26 2.16
N LEU A 198 9.25 12.44 1.54
CA LEU A 198 10.32 12.77 0.58
C LEU A 198 11.69 12.79 1.27
N LYS A 199 11.81 13.42 2.43
CA LYS A 199 13.06 13.44 3.21
C LYS A 199 13.58 12.04 3.51
N TYR A 200 12.71 11.12 3.91
CA TYR A 200 13.10 9.77 4.30
C TYR A 200 13.28 8.83 3.12
N PHE A 201 12.48 9.00 2.06
CA PHE A 201 12.76 8.42 0.76
C PHE A 201 14.16 8.83 0.32
N ASP A 202 14.50 10.11 0.48
CA ASP A 202 15.78 10.60 0.04
C ASP A 202 16.94 10.04 0.88
N LYS A 203 16.76 10.02 2.20
CA LYS A 203 17.74 9.44 3.12
C LYS A 203 18.01 7.97 2.78
N PHE A 204 16.97 7.20 2.48
CA PHE A 204 17.11 5.79 2.08
C PHE A 204 17.94 5.66 0.80
N HIS A 205 17.65 6.47 -0.20
CA HIS A 205 18.36 6.40 -1.48
C HIS A 205 19.83 6.87 -1.40
N ARG A 206 20.16 7.88 -0.58
CA ARG A 206 21.56 8.22 -0.27
C ARG A 206 22.29 7.05 0.37
N LYS A 207 21.63 6.36 1.30
CA LYS A 207 22.20 5.21 2.03
C LYS A 207 22.54 4.06 1.07
N ILE A 208 21.76 3.84 0.02
CA ILE A 208 22.00 2.77 -0.97
C ILE A 208 22.80 3.24 -2.19
N GLY A 209 23.23 4.51 -2.23
CA GLY A 209 24.14 5.04 -3.25
C GLY A 209 23.51 5.20 -4.64
N THR A 210 22.20 5.49 -4.72
CA THR A 210 21.52 5.69 -6.02
C THR A 210 21.62 7.11 -6.56
N TYR A 211 22.20 8.02 -5.78
CA TYR A 211 22.56 9.39 -6.16
C TYR A 211 23.55 10.00 -5.18
#